data_AF-A0A5E4MM83-F1
#
_entry.id   AF-A0A5E4MM83-F1
#
_cell.length_a   1.000
_cell.length_b   1.000
_cell.length_c   1.000
_cell.angle_alpha   90.00
_cell.angle_beta   90.00
_cell.angle_gamma   90.00
#
_symmetry.space_group_name_H-M   'P 1'
#
loop_
_entity.id
_entity.type
_entity.pdbx_description
1 polymer ?
#
loop_
_entity_poly.entity_id
_entity_poly.type
_entity_poly.pdbx_seq_one_letter_code
_entity_poly.pdbx_strand_id
1 'polypeptide(L)'
;MAWRFIKQVYHRMFLARNPKPPYPGHVTQIGDPVLRNIASPVPLDKIHTKELQNLIYILKSLIKRSNLIGLSAPQVGIPLQVFVIDFPHPSKYFSKEEIIRKEMEHIKNQVWINPELKVLDHAKVIFNESCASFKGYSADVPRFKRVLLTGLNENGEKKIWDAKGWSARILQHEMDHLNGVMFSDRMIATSLCCTGWHTINKFQGFVELRYDH
;
A
#
# COMPACT_ATOMS: atom_id res chain seq x y z
N MET A 1 31.41 15.36 -16.21
CA MET A 1 30.14 14.94 -15.56
C MET A 1 29.03 14.64 -16.56
N ALA A 2 28.74 15.52 -17.54
CA ALA A 2 27.67 15.33 -18.53
C ALA A 2 27.75 14.02 -19.35
N TRP A 3 28.96 13.59 -19.74
CA TRP A 3 29.12 12.38 -20.57
C TRP A 3 28.79 11.07 -19.83
N ARG A 4 29.04 10.97 -18.51
CA ARG A 4 28.62 9.82 -17.69
C ARG A 4 27.09 9.77 -17.53
N PHE A 5 26.45 10.93 -17.40
CA PHE A 5 25.01 11.06 -17.31
C PHE A 5 24.32 10.65 -18.63
N ILE A 6 24.79 11.18 -19.77
CA ILE A 6 24.28 10.82 -21.10
C ILE A 6 24.47 9.32 -21.36
N LYS A 7 25.63 8.75 -21.03
CA LYS A 7 25.90 7.32 -21.21
C LYS A 7 25.02 6.44 -20.30
N GLN A 8 24.75 6.86 -19.05
CA GLN A 8 23.80 6.17 -18.17
C GLN A 8 22.35 6.24 -18.68
N VAL A 9 21.92 7.41 -19.18
CA VAL A 9 20.59 7.60 -19.77
C VAL A 9 20.43 6.74 -21.03
N TYR A 10 21.39 6.80 -21.96
CA TYR A 10 21.37 6.01 -23.20
C TYR A 10 21.42 4.49 -22.90
N HIS A 11 22.23 4.07 -21.92
CA HIS A 11 22.30 2.67 -21.50
C HIS A 11 21.01 2.20 -20.80
N ARG A 12 20.32 3.06 -20.05
CA ARG A 12 19.01 2.75 -19.47
C ARG A 12 17.89 2.71 -20.53
N MET A 13 17.95 3.56 -21.55
CA MET A 13 16.91 3.61 -22.59
C MET A 13 16.97 2.41 -23.56
N PHE A 14 18.16 1.93 -23.92
CA PHE A 14 18.31 0.94 -25.00
C PHE A 14 18.73 -0.46 -24.55
N LEU A 15 19.24 -0.64 -23.33
CA LEU A 15 19.70 -1.94 -22.81
C LEU A 15 18.96 -2.40 -21.55
N ALA A 16 18.09 -1.57 -20.95
CA ALA A 16 17.29 -2.03 -19.83
C ALA A 16 16.25 -3.03 -20.33
N ARG A 17 16.36 -4.29 -19.89
CA ARG A 17 15.24 -5.23 -20.00
C ARG A 17 14.07 -4.61 -19.27
N ASN A 18 12.89 -4.62 -19.90
CA ASN A 18 11.67 -4.21 -19.23
C ASN A 18 11.56 -4.97 -17.91
N PRO A 19 11.49 -4.28 -16.76
CA PRO A 19 11.41 -4.95 -15.48
C PRO A 19 10.14 -5.81 -15.49
N LYS A 20 10.27 -7.07 -15.06
CA LYS A 20 9.15 -7.99 -14.95
C LYS A 20 8.65 -8.00 -13.50
N PRO A 21 7.33 -7.90 -13.28
CA PRO A 21 6.78 -8.05 -11.94
C PRO A 21 6.94 -9.50 -11.45
N PRO A 22 6.91 -9.75 -10.12
CA PRO A 22 6.76 -8.76 -9.06
C PRO A 22 7.99 -7.84 -8.97
N TYR A 23 7.80 -6.55 -8.70
CA TYR A 23 8.90 -5.59 -8.58
C TYR A 23 9.50 -5.60 -7.17
N PRO A 24 10.66 -6.24 -6.92
CA PRO A 24 11.24 -6.29 -5.58
C PRO A 24 11.88 -4.96 -5.19
N GLY A 25 12.12 -4.05 -6.14
CA GLY A 25 12.90 -2.83 -5.97
C GLY A 25 12.09 -1.55 -5.73
N HIS A 26 10.80 -1.56 -6.04
CA HIS A 26 9.96 -0.37 -5.94
C HIS A 26 8.47 -0.72 -5.83
N VAL A 27 7.66 0.31 -5.57
CA VAL A 27 6.20 0.25 -5.60
C VAL A 27 5.72 0.98 -6.85
N THR A 28 4.80 0.37 -7.61
CA THR A 28 4.20 0.99 -8.81
C THR A 28 3.50 2.29 -8.42
N GLN A 29 3.52 3.27 -9.32
CA GLN A 29 2.93 4.60 -9.08
C GLN A 29 1.64 4.78 -9.87
N ILE A 30 0.75 5.63 -9.36
CA ILE A 30 -0.49 6.04 -10.00
C ILE A 30 -0.21 6.45 -11.45
N GLY A 31 -1.00 5.90 -12.38
CA GLY A 31 -0.75 5.94 -13.82
C GLY A 31 -0.35 4.58 -14.40
N ASP A 32 0.25 3.68 -13.60
CA ASP A 32 0.43 2.28 -13.98
C ASP A 32 -0.95 1.58 -14.04
N PRO A 33 -1.33 0.96 -15.18
CA PRO A 33 -2.64 0.35 -15.35
C PRO A 33 -2.92 -0.80 -14.37
N VAL A 34 -1.89 -1.46 -13.82
CA VAL A 34 -2.08 -2.55 -12.85
C VAL A 34 -2.84 -2.08 -11.60
N LEU A 35 -2.69 -0.81 -11.22
CA LEU A 35 -3.35 -0.21 -10.06
C LEU A 35 -4.83 0.10 -10.29
N ARG A 36 -5.31 -0.04 -11.53
CA ARG A 36 -6.71 0.18 -11.93
C ARG A 36 -7.45 -1.10 -12.32
N ASN A 37 -6.75 -2.22 -12.38
CA ASN A 37 -7.35 -3.50 -12.67
C ASN A 37 -7.97 -4.12 -11.41
N ILE A 38 -9.11 -4.78 -11.57
CA ILE A 38 -9.63 -5.68 -10.53
C ILE A 38 -8.72 -6.90 -10.47
N ALA A 39 -8.16 -7.17 -9.30
CA ALA A 39 -7.23 -8.27 -9.10
C ALA A 39 -7.94 -9.62 -9.14
N SER A 40 -7.31 -10.61 -9.76
CA SER A 40 -7.83 -11.97 -9.87
C SER A 40 -7.65 -12.75 -8.57
N PRO A 41 -8.60 -13.62 -8.20
CA PRO A 41 -8.42 -14.52 -7.07
C PRO A 41 -7.23 -15.47 -7.33
N VAL A 42 -6.50 -15.79 -6.27
CA VAL A 42 -5.45 -16.81 -6.26
C VAL A 42 -6.10 -18.19 -6.28
N PRO A 43 -5.80 -19.07 -7.25
CA PRO A 43 -6.26 -20.44 -7.20
C PRO A 43 -5.70 -21.18 -5.98
N LEU A 44 -6.52 -22.01 -5.32
CA LEU A 44 -6.15 -22.64 -4.05
C LEU A 44 -4.92 -23.56 -4.18
N ASP A 45 -4.75 -24.22 -5.32
CA ASP A 45 -3.58 -25.06 -5.62
C ASP A 45 -2.27 -24.25 -5.76
N LYS A 46 -2.37 -22.93 -5.92
CA LYS A 46 -1.21 -22.03 -6.05
C LYS A 46 -0.73 -21.44 -4.73
N ILE A 47 -1.45 -21.65 -3.63
CA ILE A 47 -1.11 -21.02 -2.35
C ILE A 47 0.28 -21.42 -1.86
N HIS A 48 0.64 -22.69 -2.01
CA HIS A 48 1.91 -23.22 -1.53
C HIS A 48 3.05 -23.18 -2.58
N THR A 49 2.81 -22.61 -3.77
CA THR A 49 3.85 -22.58 -4.78
C THR A 49 4.93 -21.55 -4.45
N LYS A 50 6.14 -21.78 -4.95
CA LYS A 50 7.28 -20.88 -4.72
C LYS A 50 7.01 -19.47 -5.23
N GLU A 51 6.24 -19.34 -6.31
CA GLU A 51 5.90 -18.06 -6.93
C GLU A 51 5.06 -17.20 -5.99
N LEU A 52 3.99 -17.75 -5.41
CA LEU A 52 3.13 -16.99 -4.49
C LEU A 52 3.85 -16.67 -3.17
N GLN A 53 4.59 -17.64 -2.63
CA GLN A 53 5.37 -17.42 -1.41
C GLN A 53 6.45 -16.36 -1.61
N ASN A 54 7.08 -16.32 -2.80
CA ASN A 54 8.01 -15.26 -3.16
C ASN A 54 7.34 -13.89 -3.31
N LEU A 55 6.11 -13.82 -3.85
CA LEU A 55 5.32 -12.58 -3.88
C LEU A 55 5.05 -12.06 -2.46
N ILE A 56 4.59 -12.92 -1.55
CA ILE A 56 4.33 -12.57 -0.15
C ILE A 56 5.62 -12.08 0.53
N TYR A 57 6.75 -12.75 0.28
CA TYR A 57 8.06 -12.33 0.76
C TYR A 57 8.44 -10.94 0.26
N ILE A 58 8.24 -10.65 -1.03
CA ILE A 58 8.50 -9.32 -1.62
C ILE A 58 7.65 -8.26 -0.92
N LEU A 59 6.35 -8.49 -0.74
CA LEU A 59 5.46 -7.55 -0.05
C LEU A 59 5.93 -7.28 1.38
N LYS A 60 6.24 -8.33 2.16
CA LYS A 60 6.77 -8.22 3.54
C LYS A 60 8.09 -7.42 3.56
N SER A 61 8.99 -7.69 2.61
CA SER A 61 10.30 -7.02 2.50
C SER A 61 10.17 -5.53 2.18
N LEU A 62 9.27 -5.18 1.25
CA LEU A 62 8.94 -3.79 0.90
C LEU A 62 8.36 -3.03 2.09
N ILE A 63 7.37 -3.60 2.77
CA ILE A 63 6.76 -2.98 3.95
C ILE A 63 7.83 -2.62 4.98
N LYS A 64 8.70 -3.59 5.31
CA LYS A 64 9.76 -3.40 6.31
C LYS A 64 10.77 -2.33 5.91
N ARG A 65 11.30 -2.37 4.69
CA ARG A 65 12.37 -1.45 4.28
C ARG A 65 11.87 -0.03 4.01
N SER A 66 10.59 0.11 3.66
CA SER A 66 9.97 1.37 3.26
C SER A 66 9.11 1.99 4.37
N ASN A 67 9.08 1.39 5.57
CA ASN A 67 8.24 1.79 6.72
C ASN A 67 6.75 1.95 6.32
N LEU A 68 6.24 1.05 5.49
CA LEU A 68 4.82 1.05 5.12
C LEU A 68 4.00 0.32 6.20
N ILE A 69 2.69 0.49 6.15
CA ILE A 69 1.73 -0.20 7.03
C ILE A 69 1.12 -1.40 6.31
N GLY A 70 0.77 -1.22 5.05
CA GLY A 70 0.19 -2.25 4.18
C GLY A 70 0.74 -2.15 2.77
N LEU A 71 0.68 -3.25 2.05
CA LEU A 71 1.01 -3.32 0.63
C LEU A 71 0.28 -4.48 -0.04
N SER A 72 -0.31 -4.22 -1.20
CA SER A 72 -1.01 -5.18 -2.02
C SER A 72 -0.19 -5.67 -3.23
N ALA A 73 -0.50 -6.85 -3.75
CA ALA A 73 0.17 -7.41 -4.92
C ALA A 73 0.09 -6.50 -6.18
N PRO A 74 -1.02 -5.81 -6.48
CA PRO A 74 -1.08 -4.85 -7.58
C PRO A 74 0.01 -3.77 -7.48
N GLN A 75 0.36 -3.34 -6.27
CA GLN A 75 1.39 -2.32 -6.04
C GLN A 75 2.82 -2.78 -6.32
N VAL A 76 3.02 -4.09 -6.57
CA VAL A 76 4.26 -4.66 -7.10
C VAL A 76 4.09 -5.24 -8.50
N GLY A 77 3.03 -4.86 -9.20
CA GLY A 77 2.77 -5.24 -10.59
C GLY A 77 2.10 -6.60 -10.78
N ILE A 78 1.57 -7.22 -9.73
CA ILE A 78 0.91 -8.54 -9.81
C ILE A 78 -0.60 -8.38 -9.51
N PRO A 79 -1.50 -8.59 -10.49
CA PRO A 79 -2.94 -8.38 -10.31
C PRO A 79 -3.60 -9.59 -9.63
N LEU A 80 -3.13 -9.96 -8.43
CA LEU A 80 -3.70 -11.03 -7.61
C LEU A 80 -4.29 -10.48 -6.30
N GLN A 81 -5.32 -11.14 -5.79
CA GLN A 81 -5.99 -10.79 -4.53
C GLN A 81 -5.14 -11.17 -3.31
N VAL A 82 -4.03 -10.46 -3.13
CA VAL A 82 -3.10 -10.65 -2.02
C VAL A 82 -2.69 -9.30 -1.47
N PHE A 83 -2.74 -9.13 -0.15
CA PHE A 83 -2.08 -8.01 0.52
C PHE A 83 -1.48 -8.44 1.85
N VAL A 84 -0.55 -7.63 2.34
CA VAL A 84 0.13 -7.81 3.63
C VAL A 84 0.00 -6.55 4.46
N ILE A 85 -0.21 -6.70 5.77
CA ILE A 85 -0.21 -5.60 6.74
C ILE A 85 0.80 -5.90 7.85
N ASP A 86 1.65 -4.93 8.17
CA ASP A 86 2.55 -4.98 9.32
C ASP A 86 2.64 -3.58 9.97
N PHE A 87 2.10 -3.47 11.19
CA PHE A 87 2.07 -2.23 11.97
C PHE A 87 2.38 -2.52 13.46
N PRO A 88 3.60 -3.02 13.76
CA PRO A 88 3.93 -3.54 15.08
C PRO A 88 4.16 -2.46 16.13
N HIS A 89 4.41 -1.21 15.76
CA HIS A 89 4.81 -0.15 16.69
C HIS A 89 4.17 1.21 16.31
N PRO A 90 2.86 1.41 16.56
CA PRO A 90 2.18 2.67 16.27
C PRO A 90 2.87 3.89 16.90
N SER A 91 3.41 3.73 18.11
CA SER A 91 4.11 4.77 18.88
C SER A 91 5.39 5.29 18.22
N LYS A 92 5.93 4.61 17.20
CA LYS A 92 7.06 5.11 16.42
C LYS A 92 6.66 6.23 15.45
N TYR A 93 5.39 6.28 15.06
CA TYR A 93 4.89 7.16 13.99
C TYR A 93 3.79 8.12 14.46
N PHE A 94 3.12 7.83 15.58
CA PHE A 94 1.98 8.59 16.08
C PHE A 94 2.13 8.92 17.56
N SER A 95 1.59 10.08 17.94
CA SER A 95 1.47 10.48 19.36
C SER A 95 0.53 9.56 20.14
N LYS A 96 0.62 9.56 21.47
CA LYS A 96 -0.25 8.75 22.33
C LYS A 96 -1.72 9.16 22.16
N GLU A 97 -1.97 10.45 22.03
CA GLU A 97 -3.29 11.04 21.82
C GLU A 97 -3.89 10.59 20.49
N GLU A 98 -3.09 10.55 19.42
CA GLU A 98 -3.53 10.03 18.12
C GLU A 98 -3.82 8.53 18.15
N ILE A 99 -2.98 7.74 18.81
CA ILE A 99 -3.17 6.28 18.94
C ILE A 99 -4.51 5.99 19.61
N ILE A 100 -4.84 6.71 20.69
CA ILE A 100 -6.11 6.59 21.39
C ILE A 100 -7.26 7.06 20.50
N ARG A 101 -7.16 8.27 19.91
CA ARG A 101 -8.21 8.87 19.08
C ARG A 101 -8.54 8.04 17.84
N LYS A 102 -7.53 7.43 17.22
CA LYS A 102 -7.66 6.63 15.99
C LYS A 102 -7.91 5.15 16.28
N GLU A 103 -7.99 4.74 17.56
CA GLU A 103 -8.16 3.35 17.98
C GLU A 103 -7.11 2.44 17.30
N MET A 104 -5.83 2.83 17.39
CA MET A 104 -4.72 2.09 16.77
C MET A 104 -4.29 0.91 17.63
N GLU A 105 -4.06 -0.22 16.98
CA GLU A 105 -3.60 -1.46 17.61
C GLU A 105 -2.29 -1.94 16.97
N HIS A 106 -1.60 -2.84 17.67
CA HIS A 106 -0.41 -3.50 17.13
C HIS A 106 -0.81 -4.62 16.17
N ILE A 107 -0.39 -4.53 14.92
CA ILE A 107 -0.66 -5.54 13.90
C ILE A 107 0.67 -6.13 13.45
N LYS A 108 0.80 -7.46 13.41
CA LYS A 108 2.04 -8.13 12.98
C LYS A 108 1.78 -9.09 11.85
N ASN A 109 2.53 -8.93 10.76
CA ASN A 109 2.65 -9.86 9.63
C ASN A 109 1.32 -10.50 9.17
N GLN A 110 0.28 -9.70 8.98
CA GLN A 110 -1.02 -10.20 8.52
C GLN A 110 -1.04 -10.33 7.01
N VAL A 111 -0.94 -11.57 6.50
CA VAL A 111 -1.15 -11.90 5.08
C VAL A 111 -2.62 -12.22 4.84
N TRP A 112 -3.17 -11.71 3.74
CA TRP A 112 -4.53 -11.98 3.31
C TRP A 112 -4.53 -12.38 1.84
N ILE A 113 -5.07 -13.56 1.54
CA ILE A 113 -5.27 -14.11 0.21
C ILE A 113 -6.77 -14.30 -0.02
N ASN A 114 -7.25 -13.90 -1.19
CA ASN A 114 -8.67 -13.88 -1.57
C ASN A 114 -9.58 -13.31 -0.48
N PRO A 115 -9.28 -12.11 0.06
CA PRO A 115 -10.08 -11.53 1.11
C PRO A 115 -11.43 -11.02 0.59
N GLU A 116 -12.46 -11.14 1.43
CA GLU A 116 -13.78 -10.55 1.26
C GLU A 116 -14.07 -9.64 2.47
N LEU A 117 -14.52 -8.42 2.19
CA LEU A 117 -14.79 -7.41 3.22
C LEU A 117 -16.29 -7.13 3.32
N LYS A 118 -16.83 -7.24 4.52
CA LYS A 118 -18.20 -6.86 4.86
C LYS A 118 -18.19 -5.67 5.83
N VAL A 119 -18.97 -4.64 5.55
CA VAL A 119 -19.15 -3.52 6.49
C VAL A 119 -20.07 -3.96 7.62
N LEU A 120 -19.65 -3.73 8.87
CA LEU A 120 -20.44 -4.02 10.08
C LEU A 120 -21.02 -2.74 10.70
N ASP A 121 -20.34 -1.60 10.53
CA ASP A 121 -20.81 -0.28 10.95
C ASP A 121 -20.60 0.72 9.81
N HIS A 122 -21.71 1.27 9.32
CA HIS A 122 -21.73 2.21 8.19
C HIS A 122 -21.39 3.65 8.60
N ALA A 123 -21.21 3.95 9.90
CA ALA A 123 -20.70 5.23 10.35
C ALA A 123 -19.31 5.48 9.75
N LYS A 124 -19.10 6.69 9.23
CA LYS A 124 -17.84 7.08 8.59
C LYS A 124 -17.00 7.93 9.52
N VAL A 125 -15.71 7.62 9.60
CA VAL A 125 -14.70 8.41 10.31
C VAL A 125 -13.71 8.97 9.29
N ILE A 126 -13.33 10.23 9.45
CA ILE A 126 -12.45 10.95 8.54
C ILE A 126 -11.08 11.11 9.20
N PHE A 127 -10.05 10.64 8.52
CA PHE A 127 -8.64 10.86 8.86
C PHE A 127 -7.82 10.93 7.57
N ASN A 128 -6.63 11.51 7.69
CA ASN A 128 -5.67 11.60 6.60
C ASN A 128 -5.11 10.22 6.23
N GLU A 129 -5.04 9.93 4.93
CA GLU A 129 -4.40 8.76 4.33
C GLU A 129 -3.32 9.19 3.33
N SER A 130 -2.28 8.37 3.19
CA SER A 130 -1.30 8.44 2.12
C SER A 130 -1.11 7.02 1.55
N CYS A 131 -0.51 6.92 0.37
CA CYS A 131 -0.30 5.64 -0.30
C CYS A 131 1.10 5.59 -0.91
N ALA A 132 1.78 4.45 -0.81
CA ALA A 132 3.08 4.23 -1.43
C ALA A 132 3.04 4.36 -2.97
N SER A 133 1.88 4.08 -3.58
CA SER A 133 1.62 4.22 -5.01
C SER A 133 1.15 5.61 -5.43
N PHE A 134 0.98 6.56 -4.49
CA PHE A 134 0.72 7.97 -4.79
C PHE A 134 1.65 8.80 -3.91
N LYS A 135 2.94 8.70 -4.21
CA LYS A 135 4.00 9.27 -3.38
C LYS A 135 3.95 10.79 -3.35
N GLY A 136 4.20 11.36 -2.17
CA GLY A 136 4.32 12.81 -1.96
C GLY A 136 3.00 13.53 -1.67
N TYR A 137 1.89 12.78 -1.59
CA TYR A 137 0.57 13.35 -1.33
C TYR A 137 -0.17 12.59 -0.24
N SER A 138 -1.04 13.31 0.45
CA SER A 138 -2.02 12.75 1.37
C SER A 138 -3.33 13.51 1.26
N ALA A 139 -4.43 12.91 1.71
CA ALA A 139 -5.72 13.57 1.78
C ALA A 139 -6.59 12.93 2.86
N ASP A 140 -7.63 13.64 3.30
CA ASP A 140 -8.63 13.11 4.21
C ASP A 140 -9.57 12.15 3.48
N VAL A 141 -9.72 10.95 4.03
CA VAL A 141 -10.54 9.88 3.44
C VAL A 141 -11.57 9.40 4.45
N PRO A 142 -12.88 9.45 4.12
CA PRO A 142 -13.92 8.86 4.95
C PRO A 142 -13.90 7.33 4.81
N ARG A 143 -13.83 6.62 5.95
CA ARG A 143 -13.84 5.14 6.01
C ARG A 143 -14.89 4.65 6.98
N PHE A 144 -15.45 3.48 6.72
CA PHE A 144 -16.37 2.82 7.64
C PHE A 144 -15.68 2.47 8.95
N LYS A 145 -16.40 2.60 10.07
CA LYS A 145 -15.83 2.46 11.42
C LYS A 145 -15.47 1.02 11.78
N ARG A 146 -16.23 0.03 11.27
CA ARG A 146 -16.04 -1.39 11.58
C ARG A 146 -16.33 -2.26 10.36
N VAL A 147 -15.46 -3.22 10.10
CA VAL A 147 -15.55 -4.16 8.98
C VAL A 147 -15.18 -5.57 9.45
N LEU A 148 -15.78 -6.57 8.81
CA LEU A 148 -15.40 -7.96 8.94
C LEU A 148 -14.66 -8.37 7.68
N LEU A 149 -13.43 -8.85 7.84
CA LEU A 149 -12.64 -9.39 6.75
C LEU A 149 -12.55 -10.90 6.89
N THR A 150 -12.85 -11.63 5.83
CA THR A 150 -12.69 -13.08 5.74
C THR A 150 -11.75 -13.42 4.60
N GLY A 151 -10.91 -14.44 4.73
CA GLY A 151 -9.98 -14.83 3.67
C GLY A 151 -9.06 -15.95 4.12
N LEU A 152 -7.94 -16.12 3.41
CA LEU A 152 -6.93 -17.13 3.70
C LEU A 152 -5.62 -16.47 4.17
N ASN A 153 -4.86 -17.16 5.03
CA ASN A 153 -3.49 -16.78 5.37
C ASN A 153 -2.48 -17.38 4.36
N GLU A 154 -1.18 -17.14 4.57
CA GLU A 154 -0.11 -17.66 3.71
C GLU A 154 -0.01 -19.19 3.64
N ASN A 155 -0.66 -19.89 4.58
CA ASN A 155 -0.75 -21.36 4.63
C ASN A 155 -2.07 -21.89 4.04
N GLY A 156 -2.93 -21.03 3.49
CA GLY A 156 -4.23 -21.42 2.94
C GLY A 156 -5.30 -21.69 4.00
N GLU A 157 -5.05 -21.34 5.26
CA GLU A 157 -5.99 -21.52 6.35
C GLU A 157 -6.97 -20.34 6.40
N LYS A 158 -8.25 -20.64 6.63
CA LYS A 158 -9.27 -19.60 6.77
C LYS A 158 -9.02 -18.76 8.01
N LYS A 159 -9.11 -17.44 7.83
CA LYS A 159 -9.05 -16.45 8.91
C LYS A 159 -10.14 -15.41 8.76
N ILE A 160 -10.56 -14.90 9.92
CA ILE A 160 -11.60 -13.89 10.05
C ILE A 160 -11.05 -12.79 10.96
N TRP A 161 -11.29 -11.53 10.61
CA TRP A 161 -10.92 -10.39 11.43
C TRP A 161 -12.06 -9.38 11.49
N ASP A 162 -12.67 -9.28 12.66
CA ASP A 162 -13.55 -8.19 13.02
C ASP A 162 -12.70 -6.99 13.44
N ALA A 163 -12.53 -6.03 12.53
CA ALA A 163 -11.67 -4.89 12.70
C ALA A 163 -12.49 -3.61 12.90
N LYS A 164 -12.01 -2.76 13.81
CA LYS A 164 -12.52 -1.40 14.05
C LYS A 164 -11.39 -0.39 13.98
N GLY A 165 -11.71 0.89 14.02
CA GLY A 165 -10.72 1.95 14.17
C GLY A 165 -9.70 2.00 13.03
N TRP A 166 -8.43 2.18 13.37
CA TRP A 166 -7.34 2.27 12.38
C TRP A 166 -7.16 0.97 11.59
N SER A 167 -7.34 -0.20 12.24
CA SER A 167 -7.27 -1.50 11.56
C SER A 167 -8.32 -1.59 10.46
N ALA A 168 -9.58 -1.22 10.73
CA ALA A 168 -10.64 -1.19 9.72
C ALA A 168 -10.31 -0.29 8.53
N ARG A 169 -9.67 0.86 8.77
CA ARG A 169 -9.21 1.78 7.73
C ARG A 169 -8.16 1.13 6.83
N ILE A 170 -7.14 0.50 7.43
CA ILE A 170 -6.08 -0.18 6.67
C ILE A 170 -6.70 -1.28 5.80
N LEU A 171 -7.60 -2.11 6.35
CA LEU A 171 -8.25 -3.18 5.58
C LEU A 171 -9.03 -2.62 4.38
N GLN A 172 -9.79 -1.53 4.56
CA GLN A 172 -10.50 -0.90 3.46
C GLN A 172 -9.56 -0.33 2.40
N HIS A 173 -8.42 0.23 2.80
CA HIS A 173 -7.40 0.75 1.87
C HIS A 173 -6.78 -0.37 1.03
N GLU A 174 -6.34 -1.47 1.65
CA GLU A 174 -5.74 -2.58 0.91
C GLU A 174 -6.78 -3.32 0.05
N MET A 175 -8.03 -3.44 0.51
CA MET A 175 -9.13 -3.98 -0.29
C MET A 175 -9.45 -3.11 -1.51
N ASP A 176 -9.35 -1.78 -1.40
CA ASP A 176 -9.53 -0.90 -2.54
C ASP A 176 -8.50 -1.17 -3.64
N HIS A 177 -7.23 -1.40 -3.27
CA HIS A 177 -6.20 -1.75 -4.24
C HIS A 177 -6.49 -3.03 -5.01
N LEU A 178 -7.09 -4.03 -4.36
CA LEU A 178 -7.52 -5.26 -5.05
C LEU A 178 -8.67 -5.02 -6.03
N ASN A 179 -9.39 -3.92 -5.89
CA ASN A 179 -10.50 -3.52 -6.76
C ASN A 179 -10.13 -2.41 -7.76
N GLY A 180 -8.84 -2.08 -7.89
CA GLY A 180 -8.38 -1.00 -8.79
C GLY A 180 -8.74 0.42 -8.30
N VAL A 181 -9.08 0.55 -7.02
CA VAL A 181 -9.46 1.81 -6.38
C VAL A 181 -8.28 2.34 -5.58
N MET A 182 -8.04 3.65 -5.71
CA MET A 182 -7.01 4.39 -5.00
C MET A 182 -7.68 5.29 -3.97
N PHE A 183 -6.96 5.68 -2.91
CA PHE A 183 -7.52 6.61 -1.92
C PHE A 183 -7.94 7.96 -2.56
N SER A 184 -7.29 8.36 -3.66
CA SER A 184 -7.63 9.56 -4.41
C SER A 184 -9.01 9.53 -5.04
N ASP A 185 -9.61 8.35 -5.23
CA ASP A 185 -10.97 8.22 -5.74
C ASP A 185 -12.02 8.36 -4.62
N ARG A 186 -11.59 8.33 -3.35
CA ARG A 186 -12.46 8.42 -2.16
C ARG A 186 -12.20 9.67 -1.31
N MET A 187 -11.12 10.38 -1.55
CA MET A 187 -10.69 11.51 -0.74
C MET A 187 -11.67 12.68 -0.80
N ILE A 188 -11.65 13.51 0.24
CA ILE A 188 -12.20 14.86 0.18
C ILE A 188 -11.23 15.71 -0.64
N ALA A 189 -11.60 16.06 -1.88
CA ALA A 189 -10.68 16.64 -2.86
C ALA A 189 -9.96 17.91 -2.35
N THR A 190 -10.64 18.76 -1.58
CA THR A 190 -10.07 20.00 -1.01
C THR A 190 -9.05 19.76 0.10
N SER A 191 -8.95 18.55 0.63
CA SER A 191 -7.96 18.16 1.65
C SER A 191 -6.67 17.59 1.06
N LEU A 192 -6.58 17.43 -0.27
CA LEU A 192 -5.39 16.94 -0.93
C LEU A 192 -4.20 17.87 -0.63
N CYS A 193 -3.14 17.29 -0.10
CA CYS A 193 -1.99 18.01 0.41
C CYS A 193 -0.69 17.38 -0.09
N CYS A 194 0.22 18.22 -0.59
CA CYS A 194 1.59 17.80 -0.85
C CYS A 194 2.32 17.63 0.49
N THR A 195 2.74 16.41 0.84
CA THR A 195 3.33 16.13 2.16
C THR A 195 4.65 16.85 2.42
N GLY A 196 5.32 17.29 1.34
CA GLY A 196 6.60 18.01 1.40
C GLY A 196 6.49 19.53 1.23
N TRP A 197 5.30 20.13 1.20
CA TRP A 197 5.11 21.55 0.84
C TRP A 197 5.99 22.50 1.68
N HIS A 198 6.14 22.22 2.97
CA HIS A 198 6.96 23.05 3.86
C HIS A 198 8.44 23.00 3.48
N THR A 199 8.95 21.80 3.19
CA THR A 199 10.33 21.58 2.71
C THR A 199 10.54 22.27 1.37
N ILE A 200 9.59 22.14 0.44
CA ILE A 200 9.64 22.80 -0.87
C ILE A 200 9.76 24.32 -0.71
N ASN A 201 8.91 24.93 0.12
CA ASN A 201 8.96 26.37 0.37
C ASN A 201 10.27 26.79 1.06
N LYS A 202 10.70 26.03 2.07
CA LYS A 202 11.96 26.28 2.80
C LYS A 202 13.18 26.29 1.87
N PHE A 203 13.19 25.40 0.88
CA PHE A 203 14.27 25.29 -0.09
C PHE A 203 13.96 25.98 -1.42
N GLN A 204 13.00 26.92 -1.46
CA GLN A 204 12.67 27.72 -2.65
C GLN A 204 12.42 26.88 -3.91
N GLY A 205 11.83 25.69 -3.76
CA GLY A 205 11.59 24.75 -4.84
C GLY A 205 12.71 23.74 -5.12
N PHE A 206 13.89 23.88 -4.52
CA PHE A 206 15.04 22.99 -4.74
C PHE A 206 14.98 21.73 -3.88
N VAL A 207 14.05 20.82 -4.20
CA VAL A 207 13.89 19.52 -3.51
C VAL A 207 13.89 18.38 -4.53
N GLU A 208 14.61 17.29 -4.23
CA GLU A 208 14.64 16.07 -5.05
C GLU A 208 13.68 15.02 -4.48
N LEU A 209 12.75 14.53 -5.30
CA LEU A 209 11.89 13.38 -4.96
C LEU A 209 12.54 12.09 -5.47
N ARG A 210 13.04 11.25 -4.56
CA ARG A 210 13.62 9.94 -4.89
C ARG A 210 12.59 8.82 -4.74
N TYR A 211 12.46 7.96 -5.75
CA TYR A 211 11.59 6.77 -5.73
C TYR A 211 12.33 5.50 -5.27
N ASP A 212 13.65 5.58 -5.12
CA ASP A 212 14.53 4.47 -4.77
C ASP A 212 14.88 4.52 -3.27
N HIS A 213 15.18 3.35 -2.68
CA HIS A 213 15.74 3.22 -1.32
C HIS A 213 17.26 3.12 -1.35
#